data_AF-A0A5K0W2P3-F1
#
_entry.id   AF-A0A5K0W2P3-F1
#
_cell.length_a   1.000
_cell.length_b   1.000
_cell.length_c   1.000
_cell.angle_alpha   90.00
_cell.angle_beta   90.00
_cell.angle_gamma   90.00
#
_symmetry.space_group_name_H-M   'P 1'
#
loop_
_entity.id
_entity.type
_entity.pdbx_description
1 polymer ?
#
loop_
_entity_poly.entity_id
_entity_poly.type
_entity_poly.pdbx_seq_one_letter_code
_entity_poly.pdbx_strand_id
1 'polypeptide(L)'
;GDPLFLEPFWMKKRGSSAIMLTGWHRMSYSFGHGSRKSARLERAIRELHKVVGNAVTDGRFIVFGHGSTQLFTAAVHALSCPPPSHASPAKVVSAVPYYG
;
A
#
# COMPACT_ATOMS: atom_id res chain seq x y z
N GLY A 1 2.99 -13.60 -11.03
CA GLY A 1 3.83 -13.30 -12.21
C GLY A 1 4.84 -12.25 -11.84
N ASP A 2 6.12 -12.50 -12.11
CA ASP A 2 7.22 -11.59 -11.78
C ASP A 2 7.36 -10.49 -12.86
N PRO A 3 7.20 -9.20 -12.54
CA PRO A 3 7.09 -8.12 -13.54
C PRO A 3 8.44 -7.61 -14.07
N LEU A 4 9.37 -8.51 -14.42
CA LEU A 4 10.71 -8.15 -14.91
C LEU A 4 10.70 -7.33 -16.22
N PHE A 5 9.60 -7.37 -16.99
CA PHE A 5 9.46 -6.58 -18.21
C PHE A 5 9.56 -5.05 -18.00
N LEU A 6 9.41 -4.56 -16.76
CA LEU A 6 9.57 -3.15 -16.40
C LEU A 6 11.03 -2.75 -16.14
N GLU A 7 11.96 -3.69 -16.01
CA GLU A 7 13.38 -3.41 -15.71
C GLU A 7 14.03 -2.47 -16.74
N PRO A 8 13.87 -2.66 -18.08
CA PRO A 8 14.47 -1.77 -19.07
C PRO A 8 13.97 -0.32 -18.99
N PHE A 9 12.73 -0.10 -18.54
CA PHE A 9 12.19 1.24 -18.32
C PHE A 9 12.95 1.94 -17.19
N TRP A 10 13.13 1.27 -16.05
CA TRP A 10 13.81 1.84 -14.89
C TRP A 10 15.31 2.06 -15.12
N MET A 11 15.98 1.18 -15.85
CA MET A 11 17.38 1.38 -16.25
C MET A 11 17.59 2.68 -17.03
N LYS A 12 16.64 3.03 -17.92
CA LYS A 12 16.67 4.30 -18.69
C LYS A 12 16.39 5.53 -17.82
N LYS A 13 15.72 5.38 -16.67
CA LYS A 13 15.33 6.48 -15.76
C LYS A 13 16.30 6.72 -14.61
N ARG A 14 17.47 6.08 -14.60
CA ARG A 14 18.48 6.14 -13.54
C ARG A 14 18.81 7.55 -13.02
N GLY A 15 18.89 8.55 -13.90
CA GLY A 15 19.21 9.92 -13.51
C GLY A 15 18.13 10.61 -12.67
N SER A 16 16.86 10.20 -12.85
CA SER A 16 15.70 10.78 -12.14
C SER A 16 15.23 9.94 -10.95
N SER A 17 15.61 8.67 -10.87
CA SER A 17 15.09 7.71 -9.87
C SER A 17 16.15 7.14 -8.93
N ALA A 18 17.43 7.42 -9.15
CA ALA A 18 18.46 7.04 -8.19
C ALA A 18 18.25 7.78 -6.86
N ILE A 19 18.47 7.07 -5.76
CA ILE A 19 18.40 7.62 -4.41
C ILE A 19 19.71 7.40 -3.69
N MET A 20 20.19 8.42 -2.97
CA MET A 20 21.29 8.31 -2.02
C MET A 20 20.72 8.42 -0.62
N LEU A 21 20.95 7.40 0.21
CA LEU A 21 20.50 7.36 1.60
C LEU A 21 21.70 7.58 2.52
N THR A 22 21.54 8.46 3.51
CA THR A 22 22.57 8.66 4.54
C THR A 22 22.56 7.49 5.53
N GLY A 23 23.68 7.25 6.22
CA GLY A 23 23.80 6.14 7.18
C GLY A 23 22.84 6.23 8.37
N TRP A 24 22.34 7.42 8.66
CA TRP A 24 21.35 7.69 9.72
C TRP A 24 19.93 7.92 9.17
N HIS A 25 19.68 7.64 7.89
CA HIS A 25 18.36 7.84 7.30
C HIS A 25 17.33 6.95 7.98
N ARG A 26 16.32 7.58 8.61
CA ARG A 26 15.14 6.90 9.19
C ARG A 26 15.45 5.85 10.26
N MET A 27 16.37 6.13 11.18
CA MET A 27 16.64 5.24 12.34
C MET A 27 15.49 5.17 13.36
N SER A 28 14.60 6.15 13.40
CA SER A 28 13.44 6.17 14.32
C SER A 28 12.29 5.30 13.80
N TYR A 29 11.54 4.68 14.72
CA TYR A 29 10.29 3.95 14.44
C TYR A 29 9.17 4.85 13.88
N SER A 30 9.27 6.16 14.09
CA SER A 30 8.26 7.13 13.70
C SER A 30 8.87 8.24 12.86
N PHE A 31 8.04 8.83 12.01
CA PHE A 31 8.36 10.07 11.34
C PHE A 31 8.26 11.24 12.34
N GLY A 32 8.85 12.40 12.02
CA GLY A 32 8.86 13.56 12.92
C GLY A 32 7.49 14.04 13.39
N HIS A 33 6.41 13.67 12.69
CA HIS A 33 5.02 13.94 13.06
C HIS A 33 4.33 12.80 13.82
N GLY A 34 5.09 11.84 14.37
CA GLY A 34 4.59 10.71 15.17
C GLY A 34 3.92 9.59 14.36
N SER A 35 3.68 9.78 13.06
CA SER A 35 3.13 8.73 12.21
C SER A 35 4.17 7.67 11.86
N ARG A 36 3.70 6.44 11.63
CA ARG A 36 4.51 5.36 11.03
C ARG A 36 4.54 5.41 9.50
N LYS A 37 3.84 6.37 8.87
CA LYS A 37 3.73 6.51 7.41
C LYS A 37 4.34 7.80 6.89
N SER A 38 4.89 7.72 5.68
CA SER A 38 5.42 8.88 4.96
C SER A 38 4.31 9.76 4.38
N ALA A 39 4.19 10.98 4.90
CA ALA A 39 3.31 12.00 4.34
C ALA A 39 3.66 12.37 2.89
N ARG A 40 4.97 12.35 2.55
CA ARG A 40 5.43 12.62 1.17
C ARG A 40 5.01 11.51 0.22
N LEU A 41 5.12 10.24 0.64
CA LEU A 41 4.68 9.11 -0.17
C LEU A 41 3.16 9.11 -0.33
N GLU A 42 2.42 9.39 0.75
CA GLU A 42 0.96 9.48 0.70
C GLU A 42 0.51 10.55 -0.31
N ARG A 43 1.14 11.73 -0.31
CA ARG A 43 0.88 12.79 -1.30
C ARG A 43 1.15 12.32 -2.72
N ALA A 44 2.30 11.66 -2.96
CA ALA A 44 2.66 11.16 -4.28
C ALA A 44 1.69 10.08 -4.79
N ILE A 45 1.18 9.20 -3.93
CA ILE A 45 0.16 8.20 -4.28
C ILE A 45 -1.15 8.88 -4.69
N ARG A 46 -1.61 9.89 -3.93
CA ARG A 46 -2.82 10.66 -4.27
C ARG A 46 -2.67 11.38 -5.61
N GLU A 47 -1.53 12.01 -5.83
CA GLU A 47 -1.21 12.69 -7.09
C GLU A 47 -1.17 11.70 -8.27
N LEU A 48 -0.55 10.53 -8.09
CA LEU A 48 -0.52 9.48 -9.11
C LEU A 48 -1.94 9.06 -9.52
N HIS A 49 -2.82 8.78 -8.56
CA HIS A 49 -4.20 8.42 -8.84
C HIS A 49 -5.00 9.56 -9.50
N LYS A 50 -4.73 10.81 -9.13
CA LYS A 50 -5.35 11.99 -9.77
C LYS A 50 -4.90 12.14 -11.22
N VAL A 51 -3.62 11.94 -11.51
CA VAL A 51 -3.06 12.08 -12.87
C VAL A 51 -3.49 10.93 -13.77
N VAL A 52 -3.48 9.70 -13.28
CA VAL A 52 -3.87 8.51 -14.06
C VAL A 52 -5.39 8.36 -14.16
N GLY A 53 -6.14 8.89 -13.19
CA GLY A 53 -7.60 8.83 -13.16
C GLY A 53 -8.17 7.43 -12.85
N ASN A 54 -7.37 6.54 -12.28
CA ASN A 54 -7.75 5.14 -12.04
C ASN A 54 -8.39 4.89 -10.65
N ALA A 55 -8.37 5.85 -9.73
CA ALA A 55 -9.00 5.72 -8.42
C ALA A 55 -9.36 7.08 -7.80
N VAL A 56 -10.46 7.12 -7.03
CA VAL A 56 -10.84 8.29 -6.22
C VAL A 56 -10.23 8.17 -4.83
N THR A 57 -9.27 9.05 -4.51
CA THR A 57 -8.59 9.05 -3.20
C THR A 57 -9.16 10.06 -2.20
N ASP A 58 -9.98 11.00 -2.65
CA ASP A 58 -10.53 12.05 -1.79
C ASP A 58 -11.50 11.46 -0.75
N GLY A 59 -11.38 11.91 0.50
CA GLY A 59 -12.13 11.34 1.63
C GLY A 59 -11.74 9.91 2.03
N ARG A 60 -10.67 9.34 1.46
CA ARG A 60 -10.19 7.99 1.79
C ARG A 60 -8.95 8.02 2.69
N PHE A 61 -8.93 7.12 3.67
CA PHE A 61 -7.72 6.80 4.43
C PHE A 61 -6.77 5.96 3.58
N ILE A 62 -5.46 6.23 3.69
CA ILE A 62 -4.41 5.44 3.04
C ILE A 62 -3.64 4.68 4.11
N VAL A 63 -3.57 3.35 3.97
CA VAL A 63 -2.81 2.45 4.85
C VAL A 63 -1.70 1.81 4.04
N PHE A 64 -0.50 1.71 4.61
CA PHE A 64 0.65 1.05 3.97
C PHE A 64 0.80 -0.37 4.53
N GLY A 65 1.12 -1.31 3.65
CA GLY A 65 1.44 -2.68 4.00
C GLY A 65 2.59 -3.20 3.15
N HIS A 66 3.18 -4.30 3.59
CA HIS A 66 4.25 -5.00 2.91
C HIS A 66 3.65 -5.86 1.79
N GLY A 67 3.32 -5.19 0.67
CA GLY A 67 2.58 -5.77 -0.43
C GLY A 67 1.07 -5.84 -0.18
N SER A 68 0.31 -6.00 -1.26
CA SER A 68 -1.15 -6.15 -1.20
C SER A 68 -1.59 -7.41 -0.46
N THR A 69 -0.76 -8.47 -0.43
CA THR A 69 -1.03 -9.70 0.33
C THR A 69 -1.26 -9.41 1.81
N GLN A 70 -0.40 -8.60 2.45
CA GLN A 70 -0.59 -8.22 3.85
C GLN A 70 -1.89 -7.40 4.04
N LEU A 71 -2.15 -6.46 3.13
CA LEU A 71 -3.33 -5.60 3.21
C LEU A 71 -4.64 -6.37 3.01
N PHE A 72 -4.65 -7.38 2.14
CA PHE A 72 -5.81 -8.23 1.91
C PHE A 72 -6.18 -9.00 3.18
N THR A 73 -5.23 -9.69 3.80
CA THR A 73 -5.46 -10.40 5.06
C THR A 73 -5.87 -9.46 6.19
N ALA A 74 -5.25 -8.27 6.28
CA ALA A 74 -5.62 -7.26 7.27
C ALA A 74 -7.05 -6.74 7.06
N ALA A 75 -7.48 -6.54 5.80
CA ALA A 75 -8.84 -6.12 5.48
C ALA A 75 -9.87 -7.19 5.83
N VAL A 76 -9.60 -8.46 5.49
CA VAL A 76 -10.46 -9.60 5.88
C VAL A 76 -10.60 -9.65 7.40
N HIS A 77 -9.49 -9.57 8.13
CA HIS A 77 -9.51 -9.55 9.59
C HIS A 77 -10.34 -8.38 10.14
N ALA A 78 -10.09 -7.16 9.67
CA ALA A 78 -10.81 -5.97 10.13
C ALA A 78 -12.32 -6.04 9.87
N LEU A 79 -12.73 -6.61 8.74
CA LEU A 79 -14.15 -6.80 8.37
C LEU A 79 -14.81 -7.99 9.09
N SER A 80 -14.02 -8.92 9.59
CA SER A 80 -14.50 -10.13 10.28
C SER A 80 -14.70 -9.94 11.79
N CYS A 81 -14.39 -8.77 12.35
CA CYS A 81 -14.51 -8.47 13.77
C CYS A 81 -15.72 -7.56 14.09
N PRO A 82 -16.91 -8.11 14.40
CA PRO A 82 -17.97 -7.36 15.06
C PRO A 82 -17.69 -7.16 16.57
N PRO A 83 -18.36 -6.20 17.24
CA PRO A 83 -18.33 -6.07 18.70
C PRO A 83 -18.83 -7.35 19.41
N PRO A 84 -18.42 -7.58 20.68
CA PRO A 84 -18.31 -8.92 21.22
C PRO A 84 -19.67 -9.47 21.67
N SER A 85 -20.06 -10.63 21.13
CA SER A 85 -20.58 -11.78 21.91
C SER A 85 -21.18 -12.92 21.04
N HIS A 86 -21.64 -12.69 19.80
CA HIS A 86 -22.40 -13.73 19.07
C HIS A 86 -22.25 -13.74 17.53
N ALA A 87 -21.14 -13.26 16.98
CA ALA A 87 -20.96 -13.24 15.53
C ALA A 87 -20.44 -14.58 14.98
N SER A 88 -21.19 -15.20 14.07
CA SER A 88 -20.71 -16.30 13.24
C SER A 88 -19.49 -15.87 12.39
N PRO A 89 -18.55 -16.77 12.06
CA PRO A 89 -17.41 -16.44 11.20
C PRO A 89 -17.85 -15.78 9.89
N ALA A 90 -17.15 -14.72 9.47
CA ALA A 90 -17.40 -14.08 8.18
C ALA A 90 -17.06 -15.04 7.03
N LYS A 91 -17.94 -15.08 6.02
CA LYS A 91 -17.70 -15.85 4.79
C LYS A 91 -16.88 -15.01 3.82
N VAL A 92 -15.69 -15.49 3.45
CA VAL A 92 -14.83 -14.85 2.44
C VAL A 92 -14.98 -15.62 1.14
N VAL A 93 -15.43 -14.95 0.08
CA VAL A 93 -15.71 -15.56 -1.22
C VAL A 93 -15.15 -14.69 -2.36
N SER A 94 -14.85 -15.31 -3.50
CA SER A 94 -14.46 -14.64 -4.74
C SER A 94 -15.11 -15.34 -5.93
N ALA A 95 -15.46 -14.58 -6.98
CA ALA A 95 -16.03 -15.15 -8.20
C ALA A 95 -14.97 -15.92 -8.99
N VAL A 96 -15.34 -17.05 -9.57
CA VAL A 96 -14.45 -17.85 -10.43
C VAL A 96 -14.38 -17.26 -11.85
N PRO A 97 -13.19 -17.21 -12.48
CA PRO A 97 -11.87 -17.59 -11.94
C PRO A 97 -11.29 -16.53 -10.99
N TYR A 98 -10.56 -16.97 -9.95
CA TYR A 98 -9.98 -16.10 -8.93
C TYR A 98 -8.45 -16.20 -8.86
N TYR A 99 -7.83 -15.25 -8.17
CA TYR A 99 -6.40 -15.26 -7.87
C TYR A 99 -6.08 -16.36 -6.85
N GLY A 100 -5.25 -17.33 -7.26
CA GLY A 100 -4.80 -18.47 -6.45
C GLY A 100 -3.42 -18.30 -5.85
#